data_AF-A0A226MCH6-F1
#
_entry.id   AF-A0A226MCH6-F1
#
_cell.length_a   1.000
_cell.length_b   1.000
_cell.length_c   1.000
_cell.angle_alpha   90.00
_cell.angle_beta   90.00
_cell.angle_gamma   90.00
#
_symmetry.space_group_name_H-M   'P 1'
#
loop_
_entity.id
_entity.type
_entity.pdbx_description
1 polymer ?
#
loop_
_entity_poly.entity_id
_entity_poly.type
_entity_poly.pdbx_seq_one_letter_code
_entity_poly.pdbx_strand_id
1 'polypeptide(L)'
;NFSFEDEFVNIPKSIAQITREAGVETFIHISHLNTTTKSPSKYLRSKAVGEIAVREEFPDALIMKPSEVSGREDRFLNHYASTLIARVFEISPFEPWLTRDKVDRLLPSFSFFAKFHTRDMTLPDVPGLEDLGIQPTSLEQKAIEALHRHHRYRWVDAELEEAKPAKTYPM
;
A
#
# COMPACT_ATOMS: atom_id res chain seq x y z
N ASN A 1 19.01 -3.97 -15.57
CA ASN A 1 17.81 -3.36 -14.94
C ASN A 1 16.90 -2.86 -16.03
N PHE A 2 15.60 -3.18 -15.93
CA PHE A 2 14.57 -2.70 -16.84
C PHE A 2 14.15 -1.27 -16.47
N SER A 3 13.62 -0.52 -17.43
CA SER A 3 13.05 0.80 -17.16
C SER A 3 11.58 0.68 -16.71
N PHE A 4 11.06 1.71 -16.04
CA PHE A 4 9.64 1.79 -15.69
C PHE A 4 8.72 1.70 -16.93
N GLU A 5 9.20 2.16 -18.08
CA GLU A 5 8.44 2.07 -19.33
C GLU A 5 8.38 0.62 -19.84
N ASP A 6 9.49 -0.11 -19.71
CA ASP A 6 9.51 -1.53 -20.06
C ASP A 6 8.60 -2.35 -19.16
N GLU A 7 8.70 -2.15 -17.84
CA GLU A 7 7.97 -2.93 -16.84
C GLU A 7 6.46 -2.69 -16.87
N PHE A 8 6.03 -1.43 -17.03
CA PHE A 8 4.62 -1.07 -16.87
C PHE A 8 3.91 -0.75 -18.19
N VAL A 9 4.62 -0.54 -19.30
CA VAL A 9 4.01 -0.24 -20.61
C VAL A 9 4.32 -1.34 -21.61
N ASN A 10 5.60 -1.55 -21.95
CA ASN A 10 5.96 -2.44 -23.06
C ASN A 10 5.63 -3.90 -22.76
N ILE A 11 6.01 -4.41 -21.59
CA ILE A 11 5.76 -5.81 -21.20
C ILE A 11 4.25 -6.11 -21.11
N PRO A 12 3.43 -5.33 -20.38
CA PRO A 12 1.98 -5.56 -20.33
C PRO A 12 1.31 -5.47 -21.70
N LYS A 13 1.76 -4.54 -22.56
CA LYS A 13 1.26 -4.41 -23.93
C LYS A 13 1.52 -5.68 -24.75
N SER A 14 2.76 -6.18 -24.74
CA SER A 14 3.11 -7.42 -25.44
C SER A 14 2.35 -8.63 -24.91
N ILE A 15 2.18 -8.74 -23.58
CA ILE A 15 1.39 -9.82 -22.98
C ILE A 15 -0.06 -9.75 -23.46
N ALA A 16 -0.68 -8.55 -23.41
CA ALA A 16 -2.07 -8.36 -23.84
C ALA A 16 -2.28 -8.76 -25.31
N GLN A 17 -1.36 -8.36 -26.20
CA GLN A 17 -1.38 -8.73 -27.61
C GLN A 17 -1.30 -10.26 -27.78
N ILE A 18 -0.33 -10.91 -27.14
CA ILE A 18 -0.15 -12.38 -27.24
C ILE A 18 -1.37 -13.12 -26.69
N THR A 19 -1.94 -12.67 -25.57
CA THR A 19 -3.15 -13.30 -25.01
C THR A 19 -4.37 -13.18 -25.91
N ARG A 20 -4.49 -12.06 -26.64
CA ARG A 20 -5.53 -11.87 -27.64
C ARG A 20 -5.33 -12.81 -28.84
N GLU A 21 -4.10 -12.88 -29.36
CA GLU A 21 -3.75 -13.78 -30.46
C GLU A 21 -3.97 -15.26 -30.09
N ALA A 22 -3.72 -15.61 -28.82
CA ALA A 22 -3.96 -16.95 -28.29
C ALA A 22 -5.45 -17.26 -28.02
N GLY A 23 -6.35 -16.27 -28.14
CA GLY A 23 -7.79 -16.46 -27.92
C GLY A 23 -8.16 -16.70 -26.46
N VAL A 24 -7.41 -16.12 -25.50
CA VAL A 24 -7.71 -16.23 -24.07
C VAL A 24 -9.01 -15.47 -23.75
N GLU A 25 -9.94 -16.13 -23.05
CA GLU A 25 -11.25 -15.55 -22.71
C GLU A 25 -11.16 -14.42 -21.67
N THR A 26 -10.24 -14.51 -20.72
CA THR A 26 -10.13 -13.55 -19.61
C THR A 26 -8.68 -13.18 -19.36
N PHE A 27 -8.37 -11.90 -19.59
CA PHE A 27 -7.08 -11.30 -19.24
C PHE A 27 -7.26 -10.34 -18.06
N ILE A 28 -6.51 -10.56 -16.98
CA ILE A 28 -6.55 -9.72 -15.77
C ILE A 28 -5.25 -8.94 -15.66
N HIS A 29 -5.37 -7.61 -15.63
CA HIS A 29 -4.25 -6.69 -15.44
C HIS A 29 -4.35 -6.01 -14.07
N ILE A 30 -3.25 -6.00 -13.32
CA ILE A 30 -3.19 -5.40 -11.98
C ILE A 30 -2.45 -4.07 -12.06
N SER A 31 -3.19 -2.98 -11.83
CA SER A 31 -2.64 -1.64 -11.82
C SER A 31 -2.54 -1.07 -10.41
N HIS A 32 -3.13 0.10 -10.14
CA HIS A 32 -3.16 0.76 -8.83
C HIS A 32 -4.33 1.75 -8.78
N LEU A 33 -4.92 1.95 -7.62
CA LEU A 33 -6.00 2.93 -7.42
C LEU A 33 -5.62 4.37 -7.79
N ASN A 34 -4.39 4.78 -7.48
CA ASN A 34 -3.90 6.15 -7.68
C ASN A 34 -3.30 6.39 -9.08
N THR A 35 -3.60 5.54 -10.06
CA THR A 35 -3.08 5.74 -11.42
C THR A 35 -3.69 6.99 -12.04
N THR A 36 -2.82 7.93 -12.39
CA THR A 36 -3.20 9.16 -13.08
C THR A 36 -2.01 9.65 -13.88
N THR A 37 -2.24 10.06 -15.14
CA THR A 37 -1.18 10.58 -16.03
C THR A 37 -0.51 11.84 -15.47
N LYS A 38 -1.22 12.59 -14.62
CA LYS A 38 -0.74 13.80 -13.94
C LYS A 38 -0.08 13.54 -12.57
N SER A 39 0.07 12.28 -12.16
CA SER A 39 0.67 11.95 -10.86
C SER A 39 2.13 12.41 -10.77
N PRO A 40 2.61 12.90 -9.61
CA PRO A 40 4.02 13.26 -9.44
C PRO A 40 4.95 12.03 -9.49
N SER A 41 4.44 10.83 -9.21
CA SER A 41 5.23 9.59 -9.22
C SER A 41 5.39 9.04 -10.63
N LYS A 42 6.64 8.78 -11.05
CA LYS A 42 6.93 8.11 -12.33
C LYS A 42 6.27 6.72 -12.40
N TYR A 43 6.28 5.98 -11.30
CA TYR A 43 5.64 4.67 -11.19
C TYR A 43 4.13 4.72 -11.49
N LEU A 44 3.40 5.65 -10.86
CA LEU A 44 1.95 5.79 -11.07
C LEU A 44 1.61 6.29 -12.47
N ARG A 45 2.43 7.17 -13.06
CA ARG A 45 2.27 7.62 -14.45
C ARG A 45 2.49 6.49 -15.44
N SER A 46 3.56 5.71 -15.27
CA SER A 46 3.86 4.57 -16.16
C SER A 46 2.76 3.52 -16.10
N LYS A 47 2.22 3.20 -14.91
CA LYS A 47 1.06 2.32 -14.79
C LYS A 47 -0.20 2.88 -15.48
N ALA A 48 -0.45 4.19 -15.38
CA ALA A 48 -1.59 4.80 -16.08
C ALA A 48 -1.49 4.66 -17.60
N VAL A 49 -0.29 4.83 -18.17
CA VAL A 49 -0.04 4.59 -19.60
C VAL A 49 -0.17 3.11 -19.95
N GLY A 50 0.32 2.23 -19.08
CA GLY A 50 0.19 0.78 -19.21
C GLY A 50 -1.26 0.30 -19.28
N GLU A 51 -2.13 0.84 -18.43
CA GLU A 51 -3.56 0.52 -18.46
C GLU A 51 -4.20 0.87 -19.82
N ILE A 52 -3.83 2.01 -20.39
CA ILE A 52 -4.33 2.45 -21.70
C ILE A 52 -3.83 1.49 -22.78
N ALA A 53 -2.52 1.19 -22.80
CA ALA A 53 -1.92 0.29 -23.77
C ALA A 53 -2.51 -1.13 -23.70
N VAL A 54 -2.74 -1.66 -22.50
CA VAL A 54 -3.39 -2.96 -22.29
C VAL A 54 -4.82 -2.94 -22.83
N ARG A 55 -5.57 -1.87 -22.54
CA ARG A 55 -6.97 -1.73 -23.00
C ARG A 55 -7.06 -1.60 -24.53
N GLU A 56 -6.08 -0.95 -25.17
CA GLU A 56 -6.01 -0.84 -26.62
C GLU A 56 -5.76 -2.21 -27.29
N GLU A 57 -4.87 -3.02 -26.72
CA GLU A 57 -4.56 -4.34 -27.28
C GLU A 57 -5.64 -5.39 -26.97
N PHE A 58 -6.15 -5.40 -25.73
CA PHE A 58 -7.18 -6.30 -25.23
C PHE A 58 -8.33 -5.49 -24.60
N PRO A 59 -9.37 -5.13 -25.39
CA PRO A 59 -10.48 -4.29 -24.91
C PRO A 59 -11.25 -4.86 -23.71
N ASP A 60 -11.44 -6.17 -23.70
CA ASP A 60 -12.20 -6.89 -22.67
C ASP A 60 -11.37 -7.20 -21.40
N ALA A 61 -10.21 -6.55 -21.22
CA ALA A 61 -9.30 -6.84 -20.13
C ALA A 61 -9.90 -6.36 -18.79
N LEU A 62 -9.83 -7.21 -17.78
CA LEU A 62 -10.20 -6.84 -16.42
C LEU A 62 -9.04 -6.10 -15.76
N ILE A 63 -9.18 -4.78 -15.56
CA ILE A 63 -8.17 -3.97 -14.88
C ILE A 63 -8.54 -3.83 -13.41
N MET A 64 -7.81 -4.55 -12.55
CA MET A 64 -7.94 -4.44 -11.10
C MET A 64 -7.05 -3.31 -10.58
N LYS A 65 -7.61 -2.42 -9.77
CA LYS A 65 -6.90 -1.26 -9.20
C LYS A 65 -6.84 -1.34 -7.67
N PRO A 66 -5.97 -2.18 -7.11
CA PRO A 66 -5.82 -2.25 -5.67
C PRO A 66 -5.28 -0.91 -5.11
N SER A 67 -5.64 -0.60 -3.88
CA SER A 67 -4.96 0.41 -3.07
C SER A 67 -3.63 -0.16 -2.54
N GLU A 68 -3.08 0.44 -1.49
CA GLU A 68 -1.89 -0.10 -0.83
C GLU A 68 -2.23 -1.44 -0.16
N VAL A 69 -1.62 -2.52 -0.63
CA VAL A 69 -1.84 -3.87 -0.11
C VAL A 69 -0.86 -4.14 1.04
N SER A 70 -1.38 -4.56 2.18
CA SER A 70 -0.60 -4.92 3.36
C SER A 70 -0.62 -6.43 3.62
N GLY A 71 0.46 -6.94 4.21
CA GLY A 71 0.64 -8.36 4.47
C GLY A 71 2.02 -8.67 5.07
N ARG A 72 2.27 -9.94 5.41
CA ARG A 72 3.47 -10.36 6.15
C ARG A 72 4.79 -9.96 5.49
N GLU A 73 4.86 -10.02 4.17
CA GLU A 73 6.04 -9.67 3.36
C GLU A 73 5.80 -8.48 2.45
N ASP A 74 4.84 -7.61 2.81
CA ASP A 74 4.61 -6.40 2.04
C ASP A 74 5.85 -5.49 2.03
N ARG A 75 5.92 -4.58 1.07
CA ARG A 75 6.94 -3.53 1.08
C ARG A 75 6.47 -2.25 1.77
N PHE A 76 5.18 -2.11 2.05
CA PHE A 76 4.63 -0.90 2.66
C PHE A 76 4.86 -0.88 4.18
N LEU A 77 4.16 -1.72 4.96
CA LEU A 77 4.29 -1.78 6.42
C LEU A 77 5.72 -2.10 6.84
N ASN A 78 6.36 -3.04 6.15
CA ASN A 78 7.73 -3.43 6.46
C ASN A 78 8.76 -2.34 6.18
N HIS A 79 8.55 -1.48 5.17
CA HIS A 79 9.43 -0.34 4.96
C HIS A 79 9.36 0.62 6.16
N TYR A 80 8.16 0.92 6.67
CA TYR A 80 8.01 1.76 7.85
C TYR A 80 8.58 1.12 9.12
N ALA A 81 8.33 -0.17 9.32
CA ALA A 81 8.83 -0.89 10.49
C ALA A 81 10.36 -1.03 10.50
N SER A 82 10.97 -1.18 9.33
CA SER A 82 12.43 -1.30 9.20
C SER A 82 13.18 0.04 9.21
N THR A 83 12.49 1.15 8.93
CA THR A 83 13.15 2.47 8.86
C THR A 83 13.61 2.91 10.25
N LEU A 84 14.76 3.62 10.27
CA LEU A 84 15.41 4.19 11.47
C LEU A 84 14.48 4.93 12.43
N ILE A 85 13.33 5.43 11.98
CA ILE A 85 12.35 6.13 12.82
C ILE A 85 11.80 5.21 13.93
N ALA A 86 11.41 3.96 13.59
CA ALA A 86 10.96 2.99 14.60
C ALA A 86 12.07 2.71 15.63
N ARG A 87 13.31 2.59 15.14
CA ARG A 87 14.49 2.40 16.01
C ARG A 87 14.86 3.65 16.81
N VAL A 88 14.67 4.86 16.30
CA VAL A 88 15.01 6.12 16.98
C VAL A 88 14.02 6.38 18.12
N PHE A 89 12.73 6.06 17.96
CA PHE A 89 11.77 6.09 19.07
C PHE A 89 12.10 5.05 20.16
N GLU A 90 12.71 3.93 19.79
CA GLU A 90 13.10 2.86 20.72
C GLU A 90 14.50 3.01 21.36
N ILE A 91 15.38 3.83 20.77
CA ILE A 91 16.81 4.01 21.13
C ILE A 91 17.07 5.47 21.53
N SER A 92 16.20 6.13 22.31
CA SER A 92 16.66 7.31 23.06
C SER A 92 17.56 6.82 24.21
N PRO A 93 18.89 7.02 24.17
CA PRO A 93 19.79 6.60 25.25
C PRO A 93 19.89 7.69 26.33
N PHE A 94 19.28 8.86 26.12
CA PHE A 94 19.46 10.05 26.95
C PHE A 94 18.23 10.41 27.78
N GLU A 95 17.07 9.77 27.58
CA GLU A 95 15.89 9.96 28.44
C GLU A 95 15.04 8.67 28.59
N PRO A 96 15.22 7.90 29.69
CA PRO A 96 14.49 6.65 29.94
C PRO A 96 13.01 6.82 30.40
N TRP A 97 12.47 8.05 30.41
CA TRP A 97 11.13 8.41 30.91
C TRP A 97 10.24 9.09 29.85
N LEU A 98 10.43 8.74 28.58
CA LEU A 98 9.51 9.15 27.52
C LEU A 98 8.25 8.27 27.58
N THR A 99 7.34 8.57 28.51
CA THR A 99 5.97 8.03 28.46
C THR A 99 5.32 8.40 27.12
N ARG A 100 4.37 7.57 26.65
CA ARG A 100 3.63 7.70 25.36
C ARG A 100 3.21 9.16 25.06
N ASP A 101 2.81 9.90 26.09
CA ASP A 101 2.41 11.32 26.02
C ASP A 101 3.50 12.31 25.55
N LYS A 102 4.79 12.03 25.79
CA LYS A 102 5.89 12.91 25.35
C LYS A 102 6.29 12.65 23.89
N VAL A 103 6.19 11.40 23.44
CA VAL A 103 6.35 11.03 22.03
C VAL A 103 5.28 11.70 21.18
N ASP A 104 4.02 11.65 21.62
CA ASP A 104 2.88 12.31 20.97
C ASP A 104 3.01 13.86 20.95
N ARG A 105 3.77 14.44 21.88
CA ARG A 105 4.07 15.89 21.93
C ARG A 105 5.25 16.33 21.07
N LEU A 106 6.22 15.45 20.79
CA LEU A 106 7.43 15.74 20.00
C LEU A 106 7.25 15.40 18.50
N LEU A 107 6.44 14.39 18.19
CA LEU A 107 6.03 14.03 16.83
C LEU A 107 5.44 15.18 15.98
N PRO A 108 4.68 16.16 16.52
CA PRO A 108 4.16 17.29 15.76
C PRO A 108 5.26 18.19 15.18
N SER A 109 6.42 18.28 15.85
CA SER A 109 7.58 19.03 15.34
C SER A 109 8.33 18.28 14.25
N PHE A 110 8.23 16.94 14.22
CA PHE A 110 8.53 16.11 13.05
C PHE A 110 7.35 16.11 12.06
N SER A 111 6.90 17.31 11.68
CA SER A 111 5.81 17.57 10.72
C SER A 111 5.98 16.83 9.38
N PHE A 112 7.21 16.41 9.07
CA PHE A 112 7.54 15.58 7.91
C PHE A 112 6.93 14.16 7.97
N PHE A 113 6.76 13.57 9.16
CA PHE A 113 6.17 12.23 9.32
C PHE A 113 4.67 12.27 9.64
N ALA A 114 4.18 13.32 10.31
CA ALA A 114 2.78 13.45 10.71
C ALA A 114 1.79 13.73 9.56
N LYS A 115 2.27 13.87 8.31
CA LYS A 115 1.44 14.20 7.13
C LYS A 115 1.18 13.05 6.16
N PHE A 116 1.51 11.81 6.52
CA PHE A 116 1.14 10.66 5.71
C PHE A 116 -0.23 10.13 6.14
N HIS A 117 -1.28 10.69 5.53
CA HIS A 117 -2.63 10.14 5.65
C HIS A 117 -2.77 9.08 4.55
N THR A 118 -2.66 7.81 4.91
CA THR A 118 -3.15 6.73 4.04
C THR A 118 -4.65 6.94 3.92
N ARG A 119 -5.10 7.43 2.77
CA ARG A 119 -6.52 7.61 2.51
C ARG A 119 -7.07 6.28 2.06
N ASP A 120 -8.05 5.78 2.81
CA ASP A 120 -8.89 4.71 2.33
C ASP A 120 -9.85 5.32 1.31
N MET A 121 -9.49 5.20 0.04
CA MET A 121 -10.28 5.74 -1.07
C MET A 121 -11.05 4.59 -1.69
N THR A 122 -12.37 4.67 -1.65
CA THR A 122 -13.24 3.92 -2.53
C THR A 122 -13.72 4.84 -3.64
N LEU A 123 -13.67 4.35 -4.87
CA LEU A 123 -14.25 5.07 -6.01
C LEU A 123 -15.73 4.62 -6.09
N PRO A 124 -16.71 5.53 -5.94
CA PRO A 124 -18.12 5.15 -5.84
C PRO A 124 -18.67 4.54 -7.14
N ASP A 125 -18.02 4.82 -8.28
CA ASP A 125 -18.47 4.39 -9.61
C ASP A 125 -17.90 3.03 -10.05
N VAL A 126 -16.95 2.45 -9.29
CA VAL A 126 -16.33 1.16 -9.63
C VAL A 126 -16.76 0.08 -8.65
N PRO A 127 -16.91 -1.18 -9.11
CA PRO A 127 -17.25 -2.27 -8.20
C PRO A 127 -16.18 -2.45 -7.13
N GLY A 128 -16.64 -2.60 -5.89
CA GLY A 128 -15.81 -2.78 -4.70
C GLY A 128 -15.49 -4.24 -4.41
N LEU A 129 -14.89 -4.47 -3.23
CA LEU A 129 -14.68 -5.84 -2.74
C LEU A 129 -15.99 -6.47 -2.25
N GLU A 130 -16.91 -5.63 -1.79
CA GLU A 130 -18.22 -6.02 -1.30
C GLU A 130 -19.08 -6.64 -2.41
N ASP A 131 -18.96 -6.12 -3.64
CA ASP A 131 -19.65 -6.65 -4.82
C ASP A 131 -19.13 -8.04 -5.22
N LEU A 132 -17.89 -8.37 -4.82
CA LEU A 132 -17.30 -9.70 -4.98
C LEU A 132 -17.68 -10.65 -3.83
N GLY A 133 -18.49 -10.19 -2.87
CA GLY A 133 -18.86 -10.95 -1.67
C GLY A 133 -17.74 -11.04 -0.62
N ILE A 134 -16.70 -10.20 -0.73
CA ILE A 134 -15.56 -10.18 0.17
C ILE A 134 -15.74 -9.04 1.17
N GLN A 135 -15.73 -9.36 2.47
CA GLN A 135 -15.75 -8.36 3.53
C GLN A 135 -14.32 -7.83 3.74
N PRO A 136 -14.08 -6.51 3.59
CA PRO A 136 -12.77 -5.94 3.84
C PRO A 136 -12.39 -6.10 5.32
N THR A 137 -11.17 -6.55 5.57
CA THR A 137 -10.62 -6.67 6.93
C THR A 137 -9.91 -5.39 7.30
N SER A 138 -10.11 -4.88 8.52
CA SER A 138 -9.45 -3.66 8.95
C SER A 138 -7.94 -3.87 9.12
N LEU A 139 -7.14 -2.83 8.88
CA LEU A 139 -5.69 -2.91 8.98
C LEU A 139 -5.25 -3.28 10.40
N GLU A 140 -5.94 -2.78 11.43
CA GLU A 140 -5.63 -3.01 12.84
C GLU A 140 -5.68 -4.50 13.21
N GLN A 141 -6.63 -5.24 12.62
CA GLN A 141 -6.79 -6.68 12.87
C GLN A 141 -5.63 -7.49 12.29
N LYS A 142 -5.03 -7.04 11.18
CA LYS A 142 -4.04 -7.81 10.41
C LYS A 142 -2.62 -7.27 10.47
N ALA A 143 -2.42 -6.02 10.87
CA ALA A 143 -1.11 -5.39 10.92
C ALA A 143 -0.14 -6.14 11.85
N ILE A 144 -0.63 -6.71 12.95
CA ILE A 144 0.23 -7.46 13.88
C ILE A 144 0.92 -8.64 13.19
N GLU A 145 0.26 -9.31 12.25
CA GLU A 145 0.83 -10.49 11.57
C GLU A 145 2.07 -10.13 10.75
N ALA A 146 2.14 -8.90 10.23
CA ALA A 146 3.28 -8.35 9.51
C ALA A 146 4.32 -7.72 10.44
N LEU A 147 3.87 -7.03 11.48
CA LEU A 147 4.72 -6.22 12.36
C LEU A 147 5.33 -7.02 13.53
N HIS A 148 4.76 -8.17 13.88
CA HIS A 148 5.23 -9.02 14.98
C HIS A 148 6.72 -9.37 14.88
N ARG A 149 7.23 -9.57 13.66
CA ARG A 149 8.65 -9.85 13.40
C ARG A 149 9.60 -8.71 13.76
N HIS A 150 9.08 -7.48 13.85
CA HIS A 150 9.83 -6.29 14.21
C HIS A 150 9.70 -5.95 15.69
N HIS A 151 8.86 -6.67 16.46
CA HIS A 151 8.76 -6.47 17.91
C HIS A 151 10.06 -6.91 18.59
N ARG A 152 10.54 -6.10 19.53
CA ARG A 152 11.60 -6.52 20.45
C ARG A 152 11.07 -7.54 21.44
N TYR A 153 11.96 -8.39 21.97
CA TYR A 153 11.66 -9.45 22.93
C TYR A 153 10.64 -9.06 24.02
N ARG A 154 10.76 -7.84 24.57
CA ARG A 154 9.86 -7.32 25.61
C ARG A 154 8.37 -7.24 25.20
N TRP A 155 8.09 -7.12 23.91
CA TRP A 155 6.76 -6.85 23.35
C TRP A 155 6.30 -7.93 22.38
N VAL A 156 6.99 -9.08 22.34
CA VAL A 156 6.65 -10.20 21.44
C VAL A 156 5.28 -10.79 21.82
N ASP A 157 4.99 -10.87 23.11
CA ASP A 157 3.74 -11.45 23.63
C ASP A 157 2.66 -10.41 23.92
N ALA A 158 2.84 -9.16 23.46
CA ALA A 158 1.86 -8.10 23.67
C ALA A 158 0.56 -8.41 22.90
N GLU A 159 -0.58 -8.24 23.56
CA GLU A 159 -1.88 -8.50 22.97
C GLU A 159 -2.29 -7.38 21.99
N LEU A 160 -3.10 -7.73 20.98
CA LEU A 160 -3.58 -6.79 19.97
C LEU A 160 -4.36 -5.61 20.60
N GLU A 161 -5.09 -5.90 21.69
CA GLU A 161 -5.94 -4.93 22.38
C GLU A 161 -5.15 -3.83 23.11
N GLU A 162 -3.87 -4.05 23.39
CA GLU A 162 -3.00 -3.04 24.02
C GLU A 162 -2.65 -1.87 23.07
N ALA A 163 -2.76 -2.11 21.76
CA ALA A 163 -2.54 -1.09 20.74
C ALA A 163 -3.81 -0.27 20.54
N LYS A 164 -3.76 1.02 20.88
CA LYS A 164 -4.83 1.95 20.54
C LYS A 164 -4.93 2.07 19.01
N PRO A 165 -6.14 1.99 18.42
CA PRO A 165 -6.31 2.09 16.97
C PRO A 165 -5.89 3.47 16.47
N ALA A 166 -5.51 3.53 15.19
CA ALA A 166 -5.16 4.78 14.53
C ALA A 166 -6.39 5.71 14.46
N LYS A 167 -6.17 7.03 14.50
CA LYS A 167 -7.25 8.01 14.35
C LYS A 167 -7.73 8.01 12.90
N THR A 168 -9.00 7.66 12.70
CA THR A 168 -9.67 7.77 11.40
C THR A 168 -10.28 9.15 11.24
N TYR A 169 -10.13 9.73 10.05
CA TYR A 169 -10.76 11.00 9.69
C TYR A 169 -11.82 10.72 8.64
N PRO A 170 -13.09 11.12 8.85
CA PRO A 170 -14.09 11.05 7.79
C PRO A 170 -13.67 11.97 6.65
N MET A 171 -13.87 11.49 5.41
CA MET A 171 -13.63 12.24 4.17
C MET A 171 -14.76 13.21 3.87
#